data_AF-A0A314U8N1-F1
#
_entry.id   AF-A0A314U8N1-F1
#
_cell.length_a   1.000
_cell.length_b   1.000
_cell.length_c   1.000
_cell.angle_alpha   90.00
_cell.angle_beta   90.00
_cell.angle_gamma   90.00
#
_symmetry.space_group_name_H-M   'P 1'
#
loop_
_entity.id
_entity.type
_entity.pdbx_description
1 polymer ?
#
loop_
_entity_poly.entity_id
_entity_poly.type
_entity_poly.pdbx_seq_one_letter_code
_entity_poly.pdbx_strand_id
1 'polypeptide(L)'
;MLHKQVIGPDENGIKKLIEFKFNENTNKVKITTTIQTRKHANARLSKRAVERHFWPKLGDAVYEDVGAILRLLEFSDCCFI
;
A
#
# COMPACT_ATOMS: atom_id res chain seq x y z
N MET A 1 17.53 -28.75 -5.25
CA MET A 1 16.97 -27.54 -4.60
C MET A 1 17.46 -26.32 -5.37
N LEU A 2 16.57 -25.57 -6.01
CA LEU A 2 16.95 -24.35 -6.71
C LEU A 2 17.03 -23.19 -5.72
N HIS A 3 18.12 -22.42 -5.80
CA HIS A 3 18.43 -21.30 -4.91
C HIS A 3 17.45 -20.14 -5.13
N LYS A 4 16.91 -19.59 -4.03
CA LYS A 4 16.07 -18.39 -4.04
C LYS A 4 16.96 -17.16 -3.93
N GLN A 5 16.97 -16.30 -4.95
CA GLN A 5 17.72 -15.05 -4.92
C GLN A 5 16.78 -13.89 -4.64
N VAL A 6 17.07 -13.15 -3.57
CA VAL A 6 16.38 -11.91 -3.24
C VAL A 6 17.28 -10.76 -3.65
N ILE A 7 16.81 -9.96 -4.61
CA ILE A 7 17.44 -8.70 -4.98
C ILE A 7 16.75 -7.61 -4.15
N GLY A 8 17.57 -6.83 -3.46
CA GLY A 8 17.13 -5.80 -2.51
C GLY A 8 16.18 -4.75 -3.10
N PRO A 9 15.59 -3.90 -2.25
CA PRO A 9 14.69 -2.86 -2.70
C PRO A 9 15.46 -1.87 -3.59
N ASP A 10 15.02 -1.76 -4.85
CA ASP A 10 15.48 -0.78 -5.83
C ASP A 10 15.15 0.66 -5.37
N GLU A 11 15.63 1.69 -6.07
CA GLU A 11 15.39 3.11 -5.75
C GLU A 11 13.88 3.45 -5.64
N ASN A 12 13.05 2.68 -6.36
CA ASN A 12 11.59 2.76 -6.34
C ASN A 12 10.90 1.91 -5.24
N GLY A 13 11.66 1.32 -4.32
CA GLY A 13 11.15 0.45 -3.24
C GLY A 13 10.63 -0.91 -3.72
N ILE A 14 11.09 -1.37 -4.89
CA ILE A 14 10.66 -2.62 -5.52
C ILE A 14 11.65 -3.72 -5.16
N LYS A 15 11.17 -4.79 -4.52
CA LYS A 15 11.92 -6.03 -4.25
C LYS A 15 11.67 -7.03 -5.37
N LYS A 16 12.71 -7.72 -5.82
CA LYS A 16 12.60 -8.78 -6.83
C LYS A 16 13.03 -10.12 -6.21
N LEU A 17 12.14 -11.11 -6.29
CA LEU A 17 12.39 -12.47 -5.84
C LEU A 17 12.45 -13.37 -7.07
N ILE A 18 13.62 -13.97 -7.31
CA ILE A 18 13.84 -14.85 -8.46
C ILE A 18 13.89 -16.29 -7.96
N GLU A 19 12.94 -17.09 -8.43
CA GLU A 19 12.91 -18.53 -8.21
C GLU A 19 13.04 -19.26 -9.55
N PHE A 20 13.75 -20.38 -9.55
CA PHE A 20 13.78 -21.28 -10.69
C PHE A 20 12.98 -22.53 -10.36
N LYS A 21 12.18 -23.00 -11.31
CA LYS A 21 11.45 -24.27 -11.21
C LYS A 21 11.60 -25.05 -12.51
N PHE A 22 11.53 -26.38 -12.43
CA PHE A 22 11.44 -27.24 -13.60
C PHE A 22 9.97 -27.53 -13.87
N ASN A 23 9.54 -27.38 -15.12
CA ASN A 23 8.20 -27.77 -15.55
C ASN A 23 8.17 -29.27 -15.87
N GLU A 24 6.96 -29.82 -16.05
CA GLU A 24 6.72 -31.24 -16.41
C GLU A 24 7.43 -31.65 -17.71
N ASN A 25 7.68 -30.70 -18.61
CA ASN A 25 8.43 -30.90 -19.86
C ASN A 25 9.96 -30.78 -19.69
N THR A 26 10.49 -30.89 -18.46
CA THR A 26 11.93 -30.78 -18.12
C THR A 26 12.60 -29.43 -18.42
N ASN A 27 11.84 -28.42 -18.85
CA ASN A 27 12.35 -27.08 -19.12
C ASN A 27 12.52 -26.27 -17.83
N LYS A 28 13.62 -25.52 -17.73
CA LYS A 28 13.92 -24.62 -16.60
C LYS A 28 13.20 -23.28 -16.79
N VAL A 29 12.28 -22.94 -15.89
CA VAL A 29 11.54 -21.67 -15.89
C VAL A 29 12.07 -20.75 -14.80
N LYS A 30 12.22 -19.46 -15.15
CA LYS A 30 12.53 -18.38 -14.22
C LYS A 30 11.23 -17.67 -13.81
N ILE A 31 10.87 -17.77 -12.54
CA ILE A 31 9.75 -17.05 -11.94
C ILE A 31 10.32 -15.81 -11.25
N THR A 32 9.86 -14.64 -11.67
CA THR A 32 10.26 -13.36 -11.06
C THR A 32 9.06 -12.74 -10.38
N THR A 33 9.04 -12.73 -9.05
CA THR A 33 8.00 -12.08 -8.26
C THR A 33 8.49 -10.68 -7.87
N THR A 34 7.81 -9.66 -8.37
CA THR A 34 8.06 -8.25 -8.05
C THR A 34 7.14 -7.80 -6.93
N ILE A 35 7.70 -7.36 -5.80
CA ILE A 35 6.97 -6.80 -4.66
C ILE A 35 7.27 -5.31 -4.58
N GLN A 36 6.28 -4.46 -4.82
CA GLN A 36 6.42 -3.01 -4.72
C GLN A 36 5.85 -2.51 -3.40
N THR A 37 6.64 -1.75 -2.63
CA THR A 37 6.14 -1.04 -1.45
C THR A 37 5.55 0.30 -1.90
N ARG A 38 4.23 0.42 -1.98
CA ARG A 38 3.55 1.69 -2.28
C ARG A 38 3.38 2.51 -1.00
N LYS A 39 3.76 3.80 -1.03
CA LYS A 39 3.45 4.75 0.04
C LYS A 39 2.02 5.23 -0.16
N HIS A 40 1.09 4.86 0.73
CA HIS A 40 -0.31 5.29 0.66
C HIS A 40 -0.51 6.78 1.01
N ALA A 41 0.46 7.40 1.71
CA ALA A 41 0.55 8.83 1.96
C ALA A 41 2.03 9.23 2.21
N ASN A 42 2.37 10.51 2.08
CA ASN A 42 3.67 11.05 2.57
C ASN A 42 3.81 10.98 4.10
N ALA A 43 2.74 10.59 4.81
CA ALA A 43 2.69 10.41 6.25
C ALA A 43 2.96 8.96 6.67
N ARG A 44 3.61 8.78 7.83
CA ARG A 44 3.74 7.48 8.48
C ARG A 44 2.40 7.05 9.07
N LEU A 45 1.61 6.29 8.31
CA LEU A 45 0.35 5.71 8.79
C LEU A 45 0.59 4.35 9.45
N SER A 46 -0.04 4.11 10.59
CA SER A 46 -0.08 2.78 11.21
C SER A 46 -1.03 1.87 10.43
N LYS A 47 -0.84 0.54 10.52
CA LYS A 47 -1.70 -0.45 9.85
C LYS A 47 -3.19 -0.21 10.13
N ARG A 48 -3.53 0.06 11.40
CA ARG A 48 -4.92 0.35 11.83
C ARG A 48 -5.48 1.63 11.20
N ALA A 49 -4.64 2.64 10.98
CA ALA A 49 -5.07 3.88 10.34
C ALA A 49 -5.39 3.65 8.86
N VAL A 50 -4.60 2.82 8.17
CA VAL A 50 -4.85 2.43 6.77
C VAL A 50 -6.18 1.69 6.66
N GLU A 51 -6.43 0.71 7.54
CA GLU A 51 -7.69 -0.04 7.54
C GLU A 51 -8.92 0.86 7.72
N ARG A 52 -8.83 1.90 8.56
CA ARG A 52 -9.92 2.87 8.79
C ARG A 52 -10.21 3.77 7.59
N HIS A 53 -9.22 4.06 6.73
CA HIS A 53 -9.46 4.80 5.50
C HIS A 53 -10.34 4.04 4.50
N PHE A 54 -10.34 2.71 4.56
CA PHE A 54 -11.13 1.85 3.70
C PHE A 54 -12.48 1.45 4.32
N TRP A 55 -12.82 1.97 5.51
CA TRP A 55 -14.13 1.71 6.09
C TRP A 55 -15.24 2.37 5.27
N PRO A 56 -16.37 1.67 5.05
CA PRO A 56 -17.51 2.28 4.39
C PRO A 56 -18.05 3.42 5.26
N LYS A 57 -18.43 4.52 4.62
CA LYS A 57 -19.21 5.57 5.28
C LYS A 57 -20.58 4.98 5.69
N LEU A 58 -21.18 5.50 6.74
CA LEU A 58 -22.47 5.04 7.28
C LEU A 58 -23.45 6.22 7.35
N GLY A 59 -24.75 5.91 7.25
CA GLY A 59 -25.83 6.91 7.35
C GLY A 59 -25.81 7.91 6.19
N ASP A 60 -26.05 9.18 6.51
CA ASP A 60 -26.12 10.27 5.51
C ASP A 60 -24.80 10.51 4.78
N ALA A 61 -23.67 10.14 5.40
CA ALA A 61 -22.35 10.25 4.82
C ALA A 61 -22.11 9.27 3.65
N VAL A 62 -22.99 8.28 3.42
CA VAL A 62 -22.91 7.36 2.28
C VAL A 62 -23.06 8.08 0.94
N TYR A 63 -23.85 9.17 0.92
CA TYR A 63 -24.15 9.94 -0.30
C TYR A 63 -23.15 11.06 -0.56
N GLU A 64 -22.27 11.36 0.39
CA GLU A 64 -21.17 12.30 0.17
C GLU A 64 -20.05 11.65 -0.65
N ASP A 65 -19.68 12.27 -1.77
CA ASP A 65 -18.53 11.84 -2.58
C ASP A 65 -17.28 11.67 -1.70
N VAL A 66 -16.41 10.72 -2.07
CA VAL A 66 -15.13 10.51 -1.39
C VAL A 66 -14.22 11.72 -1.66
N GLY A 67 -14.33 12.77 -0.84
CA GLY A 67 -13.54 13.99 -0.94
C GLY A 67 -14.33 15.32 -0.93
N ALA A 68 -15.66 15.27 -0.92
CA ALA A 68 -16.52 16.43 -0.66
C ALA A 68 -17.36 16.05 0.57
N ILE A 69 -17.38 16.74 1.70
CA ILE A 69 -17.47 18.19 1.90
C ILE A 69 -16.45 18.64 2.98
N LEU A 70 -15.55 19.55 2.61
CA LEU A 70 -14.78 20.33 3.58
C LEU A 70 -15.48 21.68 3.76
N ARG A 71 -16.28 21.84 4.83
CA ARG A 71 -16.51 23.20 5.33
C ARG A 71 -15.20 23.63 5.97
N LEU A 72 -14.43 24.43 5.22
CA LEU A 72 -13.17 25.00 5.68
C LEU A 72 -13.49 25.91 6.88
N LEU A 73 -13.41 25.33 8.07
CA LEU A 73 -13.47 26.06 9.32
C LEU A 73 -12.04 26.52 9.57
N GLU A 74 -11.79 27.81 9.43
CA GLU A 74 -10.57 28.39 10.00
C GLU A 74 -10.61 28.12 11.50
N PHE A 75 -9.67 27.31 12.00
CA PHE A 75 -9.45 27.13 13.43
C PHE A 75 -8.88 28.44 13.95
N SER A 76 -9.73 29.45 14.17
CA SER A 76 -9.33 30.64 14.91
C SER A 76 -8.90 30.17 16.29
N ASP A 77 -7.63 30.42 16.64
CA ASP A 77 -6.94 29.96 17.84
C ASP A 77 -7.87 29.94 19.07
N CYS A 78 -8.41 28.76 19.39
CA CYS A 78 -9.05 28.56 20.68
C CYS A 78 -7.93 28.61 21.71
N CYS A 79 -7.84 29.72 22.43
CA CYS A 79 -6.99 29.88 23.58
C CYS A 79 -7.23 28.69 24.53
N PHE A 80 -6.25 27.79 24.62
CA PHE A 80 -6.20 26.75 25.66
C PHE A 80 -5.94 27.48 26.99
N ILE A 81 -7.02 27.83 27.69
CA ILE A 81 -7.00 28.24 29.10
C ILE A 81 -7.27 27.01 29.95
#